data_AF-A0A7Z9Y4C2-F1
#
_entry.id   AF-A0A7Z9Y4C2-F1
#
_cell.length_a   1.000
_cell.length_b   1.000
_cell.length_c   1.000
_cell.angle_alpha   90.00
_cell.angle_beta   90.00
_cell.angle_gamma   90.00
#
_symmetry.space_group_name_H-M   'P 1'
#
loop_
_entity.id
_entity.type
_entity.pdbx_description
1 polymer ?
#
loop_
_entity_poly.entity_id
_entity_poly.type
_entity_poly.pdbx_seq_one_letter_code
_entity_poly.pdbx_strand_id
1 'polypeptide(L)' 'MQRAPELENIACIRVTGVGGGGCNAVNRMIAEGISGVDFIAVNTDNQALL' A
#
# COMPACT_ATOMS: atom_id res chain seq x y z
N MET A 1 -34.93 3.83 -15.90
CA MET A 1 -34.04 3.41 -14.80
C MET A 1 -32.62 3.53 -15.33
N GLN A 2 -31.85 4.49 -14.81
CA GLN A 2 -30.50 4.78 -15.29
C GLN A 2 -29.52 3.85 -14.57
N ARG A 3 -28.85 2.98 -15.33
CA ARG A 3 -27.85 2.03 -14.83
C ARG A 3 -26.66 2.86 -14.32
N ALA A 4 -26.25 2.65 -13.07
CA ALA A 4 -25.03 3.26 -12.54
C ALA A 4 -23.87 2.97 -13.51
N PRO A 5 -22.96 3.94 -13.77
CA PRO A 5 -21.82 3.69 -14.64
C PRO A 5 -21.08 2.47 -14.09
N GLU A 6 -20.73 1.53 -14.97
CA GLU A 6 -19.77 0.48 -14.63
C GLU A 6 -18.56 1.20 -14.04
N LEU A 7 -18.33 1.04 -12.73
CA LEU A 7 -17.04 1.34 -12.14
C LEU A 7 -16.06 0.55 -12.99
N GLU A 8 -15.30 1.26 -13.82
CA GLU A 8 -14.19 0.72 -14.59
C GLU A 8 -13.44 -0.25 -13.67
N ASN A 9 -13.15 -1.47 -14.14
CA ASN A 9 -12.55 -2.55 -13.34
C ASN A 9 -11.13 -2.20 -12.86
N ILE A 10 -10.99 -1.17 -12.03
CA ILE A 10 -9.75 -0.71 -11.43
C ILE A 10 -9.53 -1.61 -10.21
N ALA A 11 -8.49 -2.43 -10.28
CA ALA A 11 -8.13 -3.30 -9.17
C ALA A 11 -7.62 -2.45 -8.00
N CYS A 12 -8.24 -2.61 -6.83
CA CYS A 12 -7.73 -2.03 -5.59
C CYS A 12 -6.52 -2.83 -5.11
N ILE A 13 -5.31 -2.31 -5.30
CA ILE A 13 -4.06 -2.97 -4.92
C ILE A 13 -3.56 -2.41 -3.59
N ARG A 14 -3.15 -3.29 -2.68
CA ARG A 14 -2.63 -2.93 -1.36
C ARG A 14 -1.36 -3.73 -1.07
N VAL A 15 -0.31 -3.05 -0.61
CA VAL A 15 0.99 -3.65 -0.30
C VAL A 15 1.24 -3.52 1.20
N THR A 16 1.36 -4.66 1.89
CA THR A 16 1.60 -4.70 3.34
C THR A 16 2.99 -5.22 3.64
N GLY A 17 3.86 -4.35 4.18
CA GLY A 17 5.17 -4.72 4.69
C GLY A 17 5.09 -5.08 6.17
N VAL A 18 5.54 -6.27 6.55
CA VAL A 18 5.53 -6.75 7.93
C VAL A 18 6.95 -6.88 8.48
N GLY A 19 7.17 -6.40 9.71
CA GLY A 19 8.48 -6.37 10.38
C GLY A 19 9.45 -5.36 9.76
N GLY A 20 10.66 -5.27 10.31
CA GLY A 20 11.65 -4.28 9.88
C GLY A 20 12.03 -4.38 8.39
N GLY A 21 12.27 -5.60 7.89
CA GLY A 21 12.58 -5.82 6.47
C GLY A 21 11.43 -5.44 5.53
N GLY A 22 10.19 -5.76 5.91
CA GLY A 22 9.00 -5.41 5.14
C GLY A 22 8.74 -3.91 5.10
N CYS A 23 8.88 -3.22 6.23
CA CYS A 23 8.75 -1.76 6.31
C CYS A 23 9.81 -1.06 5.45
N ASN A 24 11.06 -1.53 5.49
CA ASN A 24 12.13 -0.99 4.65
C ASN A 24 11.84 -1.17 3.15
N ALA A 25 11.31 -2.33 2.74
CA ALA A 25 10.91 -2.57 1.36
C ALA A 25 9.76 -1.63 0.93
N VAL A 26 8.74 -1.45 1.77
CA VAL A 26 7.65 -0.49 1.52
C VAL A 26 8.19 0.93 1.38
N ASN A 27 9.07 1.37 2.28
CA ASN A 27 9.72 2.68 2.18
C ASN A 27 10.50 2.86 0.88
N ARG A 28 11.18 1.80 0.42
CA ARG A 28 11.88 1.82 -0.86
C ARG A 28 10.91 1.97 -2.03
N MET A 29 9.79 1.25 -2.02
CA MET A 29 8.74 1.35 -3.05
C MET A 29 8.15 2.77 -3.12
N ILE A 30 7.92 3.39 -1.95
CA ILE A 30 7.46 4.78 -1.86
C ILE A 30 8.51 5.73 -2.45
N ALA A 31 9.78 5.58 -2.06
CA ALA A 31 10.87 6.43 -2.53
C ALA A 31 11.10 6.32 -4.05
N GLU A 32 10.84 5.15 -4.64
CA GLU A 32 10.93 4.92 -6.09
C GLU A 32 9.66 5.36 -6.85
N GLY A 33 8.64 5.89 -6.16
CA GLY A 33 7.46 6.47 -6.78
C GLY A 33 6.45 5.46 -7.31
N ILE A 34 6.42 4.24 -6.75
CA ILE A 34 5.37 3.27 -7.08
C ILE A 34 4.00 3.86 -6.71
N SER A 35 3.08 3.86 -7.67
CA SER A 35 1.75 4.49 -7.56
C SER A 35 0.63 3.50 -7.89
N GLY A 36 -0.61 3.88 -7.60
CA GLY A 36 -1.79 3.03 -7.79
C GLY A 36 -1.94 1.92 -6.75
N VAL A 37 -1.22 2.01 -5.63
CA VAL A 37 -1.29 1.05 -4.52
C VAL A 37 -1.41 1.77 -3.19
N ASP A 38 -2.13 1.15 -2.26
CA ASP A 38 -2.16 1.58 -0.85
C ASP A 38 -1.04 0.86 -0.08
N PHE A 39 -0.10 1.62 0.50
CA PHE A 39 0.96 1.06 1.33
C PHE A 39 0.55 0.93 2.79
N ILE A 40 0.89 -0.19 3.41
CA ILE A 40 0.71 -0.46 4.84
C ILE A 40 2.01 -0.99 5.41
N ALA A 41 2.47 -0.42 6.53
CA ALA A 41 3.59 -0.92 7.32
C ALA A 41 3.06 -1.48 8.66
N VAL A 42 3.46 -2.68 9.02
CA VAL A 42 3.11 -3.33 10.29
C VAL A 42 4.38 -3.80 10.96
N ASN A 43 4.63 -3.34 12.17
CA ASN A 43 5.76 -3.80 12.97
C ASN A 43 5.38 -3.83 14.44
N THR A 44 5.99 -4.74 15.20
CA THR A 44 5.87 -4.75 16.66
C THR A 44 6.82 -3.74 17.30
N ASP A 45 7.91 -3.42 16.61
CA ASP A 45 8.83 -2.35 17.00
C ASP A 45 8.24 -0.99 16.62
N ASN A 46 7.70 -0.30 17.62
CA ASN A 46 7.13 1.04 17.46
C ASN A 46 8.16 2.08 17.00
N GLN A 47 9.44 1.93 17.34
CA GLN A 47 10.46 2.90 16.92
C GLN A 47 10.68 2.86 15.41
N ALA A 48 10.48 1.71 14.79
CA ALA A 48 10.57 1.54 13.34
C ALA A 48 9.34 2.05 12.57
N LEU A 49 8.25 2.41 13.27
CA LEU A 49 7.01 2.94 12.69
C LEU A 49 6.84 4.46 12.86
N LEU A 50 7.68 5.10 13.68
CA LEU A 50 7.72 6.55 13.91
C LEU A 50 8.69 7.23 12.94
#